data_AF-A0A8S2U3P1-F1
#
_entry.id   AF-A0A8S2U3P1-F1
#
_cell.length_a   1.000
_cell.length_b   1.000
_cell.length_c   1.000
_cell.angle_alpha   90.00
_cell.angle_beta   90.00
_cell.angle_gamma   90.00
#
_symmetry.space_group_name_H-M   'P 1'
#
loop_
_entity.id
_entity.type
_entity.pdbx_description
1 polymer ?
#
loop_
_entity_poly.entity_id
_entity_poly.type
_entity_poly.pdbx_seq_one_letter_code
_entity_poly.pdbx_strand_id
1 'polypeptide(L)'
;MCWSVTLGQFIVLGANSIFCINENTMSIQEVDTIRELDWISCTCSETVLFVATNECASSIMEYILFPAIEFVRERKHPLVCKKDEFIVGVVYNNANLALMV
;
A
#
# COMPACT_ATOMS: atom_id res chain seq x y z
N MET A 1 -3.02 7.28 -0.80
CA MET A 1 -4.08 7.09 0.22
C MET A 1 -5.15 6.19 -0.36
N CYS A 2 -5.81 5.36 0.45
CA CYS A 2 -6.96 4.56 0.03
C CYS A 2 -7.92 4.34 1.21
N TRP A 3 -9.19 4.01 0.92
CA TRP A 3 -10.18 3.67 1.94
C TRP A 3 -10.25 2.16 2.14
N SER A 4 -10.09 1.70 3.39
CA SER A 4 -10.26 0.29 3.76
C SER A 4 -11.64 0.08 4.36
N VAL A 5 -12.47 -0.72 3.68
CA VAL A 5 -13.79 -1.12 4.19
C VAL A 5 -13.63 -1.98 5.45
N THR A 6 -12.62 -2.84 5.49
CA THR A 6 -12.37 -3.77 6.61
C THR A 6 -11.95 -3.07 7.89
N LEU A 7 -11.18 -1.98 7.77
CA LEU A 7 -10.79 -1.18 8.93
C LEU A 7 -11.80 -0.06 9.23
N GLY A 8 -12.64 0.31 8.25
CA GLY A 8 -13.50 1.49 8.33
C GLY A 8 -12.70 2.79 8.47
N GLN A 9 -11.53 2.85 7.81
CA GLN A 9 -10.53 3.91 7.98
C GLN A 9 -9.82 4.22 6.66
N PHE A 10 -9.31 5.45 6.53
CA PHE A 10 -8.38 5.80 5.48
C PHE A 10 -6.97 5.32 5.84
N ILE A 11 -6.29 4.71 4.87
CA ILE A 11 -4.88 4.36 4.94
C ILE A 11 -4.10 5.40 4.15
N VAL A 12 -3.19 6.11 4.82
CA VAL A 12 -2.38 7.17 4.26
C VAL A 12 -0.91 6.78 4.35
N LEU A 13 -0.21 6.90 3.21
CA LEU A 13 1.24 6.74 3.17
C LEU A 13 1.87 8.07 3.62
N GLY A 14 2.67 8.03 4.68
CA GLY A 14 3.65 9.08 4.97
C GLY A 14 4.99 8.75 4.32
N ALA A 15 6.02 9.54 4.65
CA ALA A 15 7.37 9.32 4.13
C ALA A 15 7.94 7.95 4.55
N ASN A 16 7.86 7.62 5.85
CA ASN A 16 8.45 6.39 6.41
C ASN A 16 7.47 5.54 7.22
N SER A 17 6.23 5.99 7.35
CA SER A 17 5.19 5.33 8.15
C SER A 17 3.87 5.31 7.42
N ILE A 18 3.07 4.28 7.69
CA ILE A 18 1.68 4.23 7.25
C ILE A 18 0.79 4.68 8.40
N PHE A 19 -0.22 5.49 8.10
CA PHE A 19 -1.17 5.99 9.07
C PHE A 19 -2.57 5.52 8.74
N CYS A 20 -3.32 5.15 9.77
CA CYS A 20 -4.75 4.93 9.70
C CYS A 20 -5.49 6.14 10.28
N ILE A 21 -6.42 6.69 9.51
CA ILE A 21 -7.23 7.85 9.91
C ILE A 21 -8.67 7.39 10.07
N ASN A 22 -9.20 7.57 11.28
CA ASN A 22 -10.61 7.37 11.57
C ASN A 22 -11.38 8.67 11.27
N GLU A 23 -12.28 8.62 10.29
CA GLU A 23 -13.04 9.80 9.85
C GLU A 23 -14.01 10.34 10.91
N ASN A 24 -14.52 9.46 11.80
CA ASN A 24 -15.52 9.84 12.78
C ASN A 24 -14.90 10.57 13.97
N THR A 25 -13.71 10.12 14.39
CA THR A 25 -12.99 10.69 15.53
C THR A 25 -11.90 11.67 15.12
N MET A 26 -11.56 11.72 13.83
CA MET A 26 -10.38 12.41 13.28
C MET A 26 -9.06 11.97 13.95
N SER A 27 -9.03 10.78 14.56
CA SER A 27 -7.83 10.24 15.18
C SER A 27 -6.91 9.63 14.14
N ILE A 28 -5.61 9.91 14.28
CA ILE A 28 -4.56 9.35 13.44
C ILE A 28 -3.79 8.33 14.28
N GLN A 29 -3.65 7.13 13.76
CA GLN A 29 -2.85 6.06 14.36
C GLN A 29 -1.73 5.67 13.40
N GLU A 30 -0.50 5.64 13.89
CA GLU A 30 0.64 5.12 13.16
C GLU A 30 0.64 3.58 13.18
N VAL A 31 1.04 2.97 12.07
CA VAL A 31 1.17 1.53 11.93
C VAL A 31 2.64 1.16 12.18
N ASP A 32 2.96 0.85 13.44
CA ASP A 32 4.33 0.61 13.93
C ASP A 32 5.06 -0.57 13.25
N THR A 33 4.33 -1.47 12.59
CA THR A 33 4.86 -2.72 12.01
C THR A 33 5.55 -2.52 10.66
N ILE A 34 5.42 -1.35 10.04
CA ILE A 34 5.93 -1.08 8.70
C ILE A 34 7.16 -0.18 8.80
N ARG A 35 8.34 -0.73 8.49
CA ARG A 35 9.61 0.01 8.57
C ARG A 35 10.02 0.61 7.23
N GLU A 36 10.34 1.90 7.27
CA GLU A 36 11.41 2.60 6.53
C GLU A 36 11.58 2.21 5.05
N LEU A 37 10.49 2.26 4.30
CA LEU A 37 10.54 2.21 2.84
C LEU A 37 9.82 3.44 2.32
N ASP A 38 10.43 4.08 1.33
CA ASP A 38 9.81 5.21 0.65
C ASP A 38 8.71 4.64 -0.27
N TRP A 39 7.47 5.10 -0.11
CA TRP A 39 6.32 4.60 -0.88
C TRP A 39 5.69 5.72 -1.70
N ILE A 40 5.19 5.36 -2.88
CA ILE A 40 4.63 6.34 -3.82
C ILE A 40 3.11 6.26 -3.93
N SER A 41 2.56 5.05 -3.94
CA SER A 41 1.11 4.85 -4.09
C SER A 41 0.63 3.60 -3.37
N CYS A 42 -0.65 3.61 -2.98
CA CYS A 42 -1.28 2.45 -2.36
C CYS A 42 -2.74 2.30 -2.81
N THR A 43 -3.22 1.07 -2.71
CA THR A 43 -4.62 0.70 -2.85
C THR A 43 -4.89 -0.48 -1.93
N CYS A 44 -6.14 -0.81 -1.66
CA CYS A 44 -6.46 -1.99 -0.88
C CYS A 44 -7.64 -2.76 -1.45
N SER A 45 -7.63 -4.04 -1.14
CA SER A 45 -8.77 -4.94 -1.21
C SER A 45 -9.42 -5.05 0.18
N GLU A 46 -10.38 -5.95 0.34
CA GLU A 46 -10.95 -6.25 1.65
C GLU A 46 -9.92 -6.81 2.64
N THR A 47 -8.91 -7.55 2.18
CA THR A 47 -7.98 -8.26 3.08
C THR A 47 -6.54 -7.82 2.97
N VAL A 48 -6.15 -7.22 1.84
CA VAL A 48 -4.76 -6.88 1.52
C VAL A 48 -4.63 -5.41 1.18
N LEU A 49 -3.67 -4.74 1.80
CA LEU A 49 -3.11 -3.46 1.39
C LEU A 49 -1.95 -3.70 0.42
N PHE A 50 -1.99 -3.04 -0.73
CA PHE A 50 -0.94 -3.05 -1.74
C PHE A 50 -0.25 -1.69 -1.73
N VAL A 51 1.08 -1.69 -1.62
CA VAL A 51 1.89 -0.48 -1.58
C VAL A 51 3.00 -0.59 -2.61
N ALA A 52 3.15 0.43 -3.46
CA ALA A 52 4.24 0.50 -4.42
C ALA A 52 5.47 1.19 -3.80
N THR A 53 6.65 0.61 -3.98
CA THR A 53 7.91 1.24 -3.56
C THR A 53 8.27 2.44 -4.46
N ASN A 54 8.87 3.47 -3.87
CA ASN A 54 9.29 4.69 -4.55
C ASN A 54 10.75 4.59 -5.03
N GLU A 55 11.03 3.59 -5.86
CA GLU A 55 12.37 3.37 -6.43
C GLU A 55 12.25 2.81 -7.85
N CYS A 56 13.31 2.95 -8.66
CA CYS A 56 13.38 2.26 -9.94
C CYS A 56 13.38 0.74 -9.74
N ALA A 57 12.85 0.01 -10.71
CA ALA A 57 12.51 -1.40 -10.55
C ALA A 57 11.53 -1.66 -9.38
N SER A 58 10.54 -0.77 -9.23
CA SER A 58 9.59 -0.80 -8.12
C SER A 58 8.92 -2.15 -7.95
N SER A 59 8.58 -2.45 -6.71
CA SER A 59 7.82 -3.64 -6.33
C SER A 59 6.52 -3.25 -5.63
N ILE A 60 5.62 -4.24 -5.54
CA ILE A 60 4.40 -4.15 -4.75
C ILE A 60 4.63 -4.91 -3.44
N MET A 61 4.59 -4.19 -2.33
CA MET A 61 4.54 -4.74 -0.98
C MET A 61 3.08 -5.05 -0.63
N GLU A 62 2.83 -6.26 -0.13
CA GLU A 62 1.52 -6.71 0.30
C GLU A 62 1.48 -6.86 1.81
N TYR A 63 0.45 -6.28 2.42
CA TYR A 63 0.19 -6.37 3.85
C TYR A 63 -1.21 -6.92 4.07
N ILE A 64 -1.38 -7.88 4.99
CA ILE A 64 -2.73 -8.20 5.48
C ILE A 64 -3.26 -7.03 6.29
N LEU A 65 -4.57 -6.76 6.25
CA LEU A 65 -5.18 -5.64 6.97
C LEU A 65 -5.65 -6.01 8.38
N PHE A 66 -6.08 -7.25 8.59
CA PHE A 66 -6.72 -7.71 9.83
C PHE A 66 -6.14 -9.07 10.25
N PRO A 67 -5.92 -9.33 11.55
CA PRO A 67 -6.29 -8.53 12.73
C PRO A 67 -5.38 -7.32 13.00
N ALA A 68 -4.23 -7.26 12.35
CA ALA A 68 -3.31 -6.14 12.36
C ALA A 68 -2.70 -5.99 10.97
N ILE A 69 -2.20 -4.78 10.67
CA ILE A 69 -1.48 -4.56 9.42
C ILE A 69 -0.11 -5.22 9.52
N GLU A 70 0.12 -6.26 8.73
CA GLU A 70 1.36 -7.04 8.76
C GLU A 70 1.86 -7.37 7.36
N PHE A 71 3.17 -7.30 7.17
CA PHE A 71 3.81 -7.61 5.91
C PHE A 71 3.64 -9.10 5.56
N VAL A 72 3.25 -9.36 4.32
CA VAL A 72 3.08 -10.71 3.78
C VAL A 72 4.21 -11.04 2.83
N ARG A 73 4.41 -10.20 1.81
CA ARG A 73 5.39 -10.42 0.75
C ARG A 73 5.63 -9.20 -0.11
N GLU A 74 6.77 -9.22 -0.79
CA GLU A 74 7.08 -8.35 -1.90
C GLU A 74 6.80 -9.09 -3.23
N ARG A 75 6.22 -8.40 -4.20
CA ARG A 75 6.03 -8.89 -5.57
C ARG A 75 6.67 -7.95 -6.58
N LYS A 76 7.53 -8.51 -7.43
CA LYS A 76 8.02 -7.85 -8.64
C LYS A 76 7.23 -8.32 -9.85
N HIS A 77 6.85 -7.40 -10.73
CA HIS A 77 6.14 -7.77 -11.94
C HIS A 77 7.14 -8.40 -12.94
N PRO A 78 6.82 -9.55 -13.58
CA PRO A 78 7.78 -10.23 -14.46
C PRO A 78 8.02 -9.50 -15.79
N LEU A 79 7.13 -8.59 -16.19
CA LEU A 79 7.15 -7.95 -17.51
C LEU A 79 7.44 -6.43 -17.48
N VAL A 80 7.16 -5.76 -16.37
CA VAL A 80 7.27 -4.28 -16.21
C VAL A 80 7.99 -3.97 -14.91
N CYS A 81 8.34 -2.71 -14.69
CA CYS A 81 9.16 -2.25 -13.56
C CYS A 81 10.57 -2.83 -13.64
N LYS A 82 11.18 -2.73 -14.83
CA LYS A 82 12.59 -3.02 -15.06
C LYS A 82 13.46 -1.91 -14.45
N LYS A 83 14.79 -2.03 -14.62
CA LYS A 83 15.80 -1.18 -13.98
C LYS A 83 15.54 0.34 -14.08
N ASP A 84 14.89 0.80 -15.14
CA ASP A 84 14.66 2.23 -15.42
C ASP A 84 13.16 2.62 -15.43
N GLU A 85 12.31 1.75 -14.87
CA GLU A 85 10.85 1.94 -14.78
C GLU A 85 10.43 2.01 -13.30
N PHE A 86 9.38 2.75 -12.98
CA PHE A 86 8.85 2.85 -11.62
C PHE A 86 7.32 2.94 -11.61
N ILE A 87 6.68 2.42 -10.57
CA ILE A 87 5.22 2.45 -10.44
C ILE A 87 4.82 3.82 -9.89
N VAL A 88 4.05 4.60 -10.65
CA VAL A 88 3.49 5.87 -10.16
C VAL A 88 2.11 5.73 -9.54
N GLY A 89 1.39 4.66 -9.89
CA GLY A 89 0.02 4.46 -9.44
C GLY A 89 -0.37 3.00 -9.38
N VAL A 90 -1.14 2.65 -8.36
CA VAL A 90 -1.70 1.31 -8.16
C VAL A 90 -3.20 1.43 -7.86
N VAL A 91 -4.02 0.63 -8.53
CA VAL A 91 -5.47 0.58 -8.31
C VAL A 91 -5.91 -0.88 -8.26
N TYR A 92 -6.71 -1.22 -7.26
CA TYR A 92 -7.32 -2.54 -7.13
C TYR A 92 -8.82 -2.47 -7.45
N ASN A 93 -9.31 -3.43 -8.23
CA ASN A 93 -10.74 -3.63 -8.46
C ASN A 93 -11.04 -5.10 -8.81
N ASN A 94 -12.03 -5.72 -8.16
CA ASN A 94 -12.52 -7.06 -8.48
C ASN A 94 -11.41 -8.09 -8.73
N ALA A 95 -10.53 -8.31 -7.75
CA ALA A 95 -9.38 -9.22 -7.82
C ALA A 95 -8.28 -8.88 -8.85
N ASN A 96 -8.36 -7.72 -9.50
CA ASN A 96 -7.34 -7.25 -10.44
C ASN A 96 -6.58 -6.07 -9.84
N LEU A 97 -5.26 -6.09 -9.98
CA LEU A 97 -4.37 -4.99 -9.62
C LEU A 97 -3.85 -4.35 -10.91
N ALA A 98 -4.21 -3.10 -11.15
CA ALA A 98 -3.72 -2.30 -12.26
C ALA A 98 -2.54 -1.46 -11.79
N LEU A 99 -1.48 -1.43 -12.61
CA LEU A 99 -0.26 -0.65 -12.37
C LEU A 99 -0.15 0.42 -13.45
N MET A 100 0.18 1.65 -13.04
CA MET A 100 0.68 2.69 -13.92
C MET A 100 2.20 2.75 -13.71
N VAL A 101 2.93 2.43 -14.78
CA VAL A 101 4.40 2.33 -14.84
C VAL A 101 4.92 3.33 -15.85
#